data_AF-A0A534Y6F9-F1
#
_entry.id   AF-A0A534Y6F9-F1
#
_cell.length_a   1.000
_cell.length_b   1.000
_cell.length_c   1.000
_cell.angle_alpha   90.00
_cell.angle_beta   90.00
_cell.angle_gamma   90.00
#
_symmetry.space_group_name_H-M   'P 1'
#
loop_
_entity.id
_entity.type
_entity.pdbx_description
1 polymer ?
#
loop_
_entity_poly.entity_id
_entity_poly.type
_entity_poly.pdbx_seq_one_letter_code
_entity_poly.pdbx_strand_id
1 'polypeptide(L)'
;MGPYRTCLLSGRAAIPGFAEKLGVDRIVPLSDHAGFPDLVDYALESGASSVLTVHGHARDLADELRRRGVDSHPIGEPHRQLELFP
;
A
#
# COMPACT_ATOMS: atom_id res chain seq x y z
N MET A 1 -4.86 26.87 -27.95
CA MET A 1 -5.33 25.46 -27.89
C MET A 1 -6.85 25.48 -27.90
N GLY A 2 -7.50 24.54 -28.57
CA GLY A 2 -8.96 24.41 -28.58
C GLY A 2 -9.52 23.91 -27.24
N PRO A 3 -10.84 23.70 -27.13
CA PRO A 3 -11.46 23.17 -25.90
C PRO A 3 -10.88 21.80 -25.54
N TYR A 4 -10.61 21.57 -24.25
CA TYR A 4 -10.11 20.31 -23.71
C TYR A 4 -10.92 19.88 -22.47
N ARG A 5 -10.79 18.62 -22.08
CA ARG A 5 -11.30 18.08 -20.81
C ARG A 5 -10.19 17.38 -20.06
N THR A 6 -10.31 17.32 -18.74
CA THR A 6 -9.35 16.75 -17.81
C THR A 6 -9.91 15.49 -17.17
N CYS A 7 -9.06 14.47 -17.08
CA CYS A 7 -9.40 13.23 -16.40
C CYS A 7 -8.25 12.82 -15.48
N LEU A 8 -8.58 12.50 -14.22
CA LEU A 8 -7.62 11.98 -13.25
C LEU A 8 -7.80 10.47 -13.06
N LEU A 9 -6.69 9.74 -13.12
CA LEU A 9 -6.60 8.32 -12.80
C LEU A 9 -5.87 8.20 -11.46
N SER A 10 -6.55 7.71 -10.44
CA SER A 10 -5.96 7.53 -9.10
C SER A 10 -6.79 6.59 -8.25
N GLY A 11 -6.17 5.78 -7.39
CA GLY A 11 -6.91 4.96 -6.42
C GLY A 11 -7.78 5.81 -5.48
N ARG A 12 -7.37 7.07 -5.25
CA ARG A 12 -8.13 8.04 -4.46
C ARG A 12 -9.40 8.54 -5.15
N ALA A 13 -9.59 8.29 -6.45
CA ALA A 13 -10.84 8.60 -7.12
C ALA A 13 -12.03 7.74 -6.62
N ALA A 14 -11.78 6.69 -5.82
CA ALA A 14 -12.83 6.00 -5.09
C ALA A 14 -13.38 6.80 -3.89
N ILE A 15 -12.69 7.86 -3.45
CA ILE A 15 -13.12 8.70 -2.32
C ILE A 15 -14.21 9.66 -2.80
N PRO A 16 -15.39 9.71 -2.15
CA PRO A 16 -16.44 10.66 -2.50
C PRO A 16 -15.97 12.12 -2.43
N GLY A 17 -16.37 12.94 -3.40
CA GLY A 17 -16.01 14.37 -3.45
C GLY A 17 -14.62 14.67 -4.01
N PHE A 18 -13.89 13.66 -4.49
CA PHE A 18 -12.51 13.84 -4.93
C PHE A 18 -12.37 14.58 -6.27
N ALA A 19 -13.34 14.42 -7.17
CA ALA A 19 -13.39 15.15 -8.44
C ALA A 19 -13.55 16.66 -8.22
N GLU A 20 -14.53 17.03 -7.38
CA GLU A 20 -14.86 18.41 -7.05
C GLU A 20 -13.69 19.11 -6.35
N LYS A 21 -13.03 18.41 -5.42
CA LYS A 21 -11.85 18.92 -4.72
C LYS A 21 -10.70 19.28 -5.66
N LEU A 22 -10.56 18.56 -6.78
CA LEU A 22 -9.47 18.74 -7.74
C LEU A 22 -9.85 19.54 -8.98
N GLY A 23 -11.13 19.89 -9.15
CA GLY A 23 -11.60 20.69 -10.29
C GLY A 23 -11.42 19.99 -11.65
N VAL A 24 -11.44 18.65 -11.68
CA VAL A 24 -11.31 17.87 -12.92
C VAL A 24 -12.67 17.47 -13.48
N ASP A 25 -12.78 17.32 -14.81
CA ASP A 25 -14.05 16.98 -15.45
C ASP A 25 -14.50 15.54 -15.13
N ARG A 26 -13.54 14.61 -14.99
CA ARG A 26 -13.80 13.19 -14.73
C ARG A 26 -12.72 12.58 -13.83
N ILE A 27 -13.12 11.56 -13.07
CA ILE A 27 -12.20 10.73 -12.29
C ILE A 27 -12.43 9.26 -12.63
N VAL A 28 -11.35 8.48 -12.62
CA VAL A 28 -11.37 7.02 -12.78
C VAL A 28 -10.61 6.39 -11.62
N PRO A 29 -11.25 5.53 -10.79
CA PRO A 29 -10.57 4.81 -9.72
C PRO A 29 -9.62 3.78 -10.33
N LEU A 30 -8.33 4.12 -10.34
CA LEU A 30 -7.27 3.26 -10.81
C LEU A 30 -6.05 3.42 -9.91
N SER A 31 -5.66 2.35 -9.24
CA SER A 31 -4.48 2.28 -8.40
C SER A 31 -3.39 1.50 -9.12
N ASP A 32 -2.15 1.97 -9.02
CA ASP A 32 -0.94 1.23 -9.39
C ASP A 32 -0.43 0.34 -8.25
N HIS A 33 -0.98 0.50 -7.05
CA HIS A 33 -0.71 -0.37 -5.90
C HIS A 33 -1.58 -1.62 -5.90
N ALA A 34 -0.96 -2.74 -5.53
CA ALA A 34 -1.63 -4.02 -5.30
C ALA A 34 -2.60 -3.95 -4.10
N GLY A 35 -3.65 -4.76 -4.16
CA GLY A 35 -4.56 -4.92 -3.03
C GLY A 35 -3.92 -5.69 -1.88
N PHE A 36 -4.55 -5.66 -0.71
CA PHE A 36 -4.06 -6.40 0.46
C PHE A 36 -3.96 -7.92 0.23
N PRO A 37 -4.96 -8.61 -0.35
CA PRO A 37 -4.84 -10.05 -0.65
C PRO A 37 -3.69 -10.34 -1.62
N ASP A 38 -3.55 -9.53 -2.67
CA ASP A 38 -2.48 -9.69 -3.67
C ASP A 38 -1.09 -9.55 -3.04
N LEU A 39 -0.91 -8.62 -2.09
CA LEU A 39 0.35 -8.46 -1.35
C LEU A 39 0.66 -9.66 -0.46
N VAL A 40 -0.36 -10.25 0.18
CA VAL A 40 -0.19 -11.45 1.00
C VAL A 40 0.23 -12.63 0.12
N ASP A 41 -0.48 -12.86 -0.97
CA ASP A 41 -0.20 -13.96 -1.90
C ASP A 41 1.20 -13.80 -2.52
N TYR A 42 1.54 -12.59 -2.96
CA TYR A 42 2.88 -12.28 -3.47
C TYR A 42 3.99 -12.59 -2.45
N ALA A 43 3.81 -12.18 -1.18
CA ALA A 43 4.79 -12.44 -0.14
C ALA A 43 4.95 -13.94 0.15
N LEU A 44 3.86 -14.71 0.16
CA LEU A 44 3.90 -16.16 0.33
C LEU A 44 4.59 -16.86 -0.84
N GLU A 45 4.22 -16.50 -2.06
CA GLU A 45 4.77 -17.09 -3.30
C GLU A 45 6.25 -16.75 -3.51
N SER A 46 6.72 -15.64 -2.94
CA SER A 46 8.14 -15.26 -3.02
C SER A 46 9.09 -16.28 -2.40
N GLY A 47 8.61 -17.11 -1.46
CA GLY A 47 9.45 -18.05 -0.70
C GLY A 47 10.49 -17.37 0.19
N ALA A 48 10.34 -16.06 0.47
CA ALA A 48 11.26 -15.33 1.32
C ALA A 48 11.29 -15.90 2.75
N SER A 49 12.49 -16.03 3.32
CA SER A 49 12.66 -16.49 4.70
C SER A 49 12.24 -15.45 5.74
N SER A 50 12.18 -14.16 5.35
CA SER A 50 11.70 -13.05 6.18
C SER A 50 11.16 -11.93 5.29
N VAL A 51 10.11 -11.24 5.73
CA VAL A 51 9.43 -10.16 4.98
C VAL A 51 9.32 -8.89 5.82
N LEU A 52 9.92 -7.80 5.34
CA LEU A 52 9.81 -6.49 5.97
C LEU A 52 8.70 -5.67 5.30
N THR A 53 7.69 -5.26 6.07
CA THR A 53 6.57 -4.48 5.56
C THR A 53 6.81 -2.99 5.81
N VAL A 54 6.38 -2.14 4.89
CA VAL A 54 6.66 -0.70 4.92
C VAL A 54 5.43 0.10 4.50
N HIS A 55 5.46 1.42 4.73
CA HIS A 55 4.38 2.34 4.38
C HIS A 55 3.05 2.04 5.09
N GLY A 56 1.92 2.41 4.47
CA GLY A 56 0.59 2.32 5.09
C GLY A 56 0.23 0.88 5.47
N HIS A 57 -0.37 0.70 6.65
CA HIS A 57 -0.80 -0.60 7.18
C HIS A 57 0.30 -1.67 7.26
N ALA A 58 1.57 -1.26 7.39
CA ALA A 58 2.70 -2.17 7.49
C ALA A 58 2.53 -3.22 8.61
N ARG A 59 2.08 -2.78 9.80
CA ARG A 59 1.82 -3.68 10.91
C ARG A 59 0.74 -4.72 10.56
N ASP A 60 -0.39 -4.28 10.02
CA ASP A 60 -1.50 -5.19 9.67
C ASP A 60 -1.05 -6.26 8.65
N LEU A 61 -0.24 -5.86 7.65
CA LEU A 61 0.31 -6.80 6.68
C LEU A 61 1.30 -7.78 7.32
N ALA A 62 2.20 -7.30 8.19
CA ALA A 62 3.16 -8.16 8.88
C ALA A 62 2.45 -9.15 9.83
N ASP A 63 1.42 -8.70 10.54
CA ASP A 63 0.59 -9.52 11.42
C ASP A 63 -0.10 -10.64 10.62
N GLU A 64 -0.62 -10.33 9.43
CA GLU A 64 -1.21 -11.32 8.53
C GLU A 64 -0.18 -12.35 8.04
N LEU A 65 1.00 -11.90 7.62
CA LEU A 65 2.07 -12.79 7.16
C LEU A 65 2.56 -13.71 8.29
N ARG A 66 2.69 -13.18 9.51
CA ARG A 66 3.03 -13.99 10.69
C ARG A 66 1.97 -15.04 11.01
N ARG A 67 0.68 -14.71 10.89
CA ARG A 67 -0.40 -15.70 11.04
C ARG A 67 -0.30 -16.85 10.03
N ARG A 68 0.39 -16.64 8.92
CA ARG A 68 0.62 -17.64 7.86
C ARG A 68 1.99 -18.30 7.93
N GLY A 69 2.74 -18.07 9.01
CA GLY A 69 4.03 -18.72 9.26
C GLY A 69 5.23 -18.04 8.60
N VAL A 70 5.06 -16.85 8.01
CA VAL A 70 6.17 -16.05 7.48
C VAL A 70 6.73 -15.19 8.60
N ASP A 71 8.05 -15.23 8.80
CA ASP A 71 8.73 -14.27 9.66
C ASP A 71 8.59 -12.86 9.08
N SER A 72 7.88 -11.96 9.76
CA SER A 72 7.58 -10.65 9.18
C SER A 72 7.49 -9.52 10.19
N HIS A 73 8.09 -8.38 9.82
CA HIS A 73 8.24 -7.20 10.67
C HIS A 73 7.92 -5.91 9.93
N PRO A 74 7.10 -5.01 10.51
CA PRO A 74 6.95 -3.67 9.97
C PRO A 74 8.19 -2.80 10.23
N ILE A 75 8.47 -1.88 9.30
CA ILE A 75 9.47 -0.80 9.43
C ILE A 75 8.74 0.55 9.36
N GLY A 76 9.07 1.47 10.27
CA GLY A 76 8.65 2.88 10.22
C GLY A 76 7.60 3.31 11.27
N GLU A 77 7.01 2.41 12.06
CA GLU A 77 6.53 2.80 13.40
C GLU A 77 7.77 3.03 14.29
N PRO A 78 7.71 3.72 15.44
CA PRO A 78 8.86 3.83 16.33
C PRO A 78 9.27 2.42 16.82
N HIS A 79 10.16 1.77 16.08
CA HIS A 79 10.62 0.43 16.37
C HIS A 79 11.87 0.49 17.23
N ARG A 80 11.83 -0.37 18.26
CA ARG A 80 12.93 -1.09 18.87
C ARG A 80 14.16 -1.12 17.95
N GLN A 81 15.07 -0.18 18.16
CA GLN A 81 16.42 -0.26 17.63
C GLN A 81 17.05 -1.52 18.21
N LEU A 82 17.51 -2.43 17.35
CA LEU A 82 18.37 -3.53 17.80
C LEU A 82 19.67 -2.88 18.31
N GLU A 83 20.13 -3.32 19.48
CA GLU A 83 21.41 -2.84 19.98
C GLU A 83 22.50 -3.25 19.00
N LEU A 84 23.35 -2.29 18.65
CA LEU A 84 24.44 -2.50 17.70
C LEU A 84 25.49 -3.47 18.25
N PHE A 85 25.48 -3.74 19.57
CA PHE A 85 26.33 -4.70 20.27
C PHE A 85 25.57 -5.29 21.48
N PRO A 86 25.86 -6.55 21.89
CA PRO A 86 25.27 -7.17 23.07
C PRO A 86 25.76 -6.58 24.40
#